data_AF-A0A2A3Y832-F1
#
_entry.id   AF-A0A2A3Y832-F1
#
_cell.length_a   1.000
_cell.length_b   1.000
_cell.length_c   1.000
_cell.angle_alpha   90.00
_cell.angle_beta   90.00
_cell.angle_gamma   90.00
#
_symmetry.space_group_name_H-M   'P 1'
#
loop_
_entity.id
_entity.type
_entity.pdbx_description
1 polymer ?
#
loop_
_entity_poly.entity_id
_entity_poly.type
_entity_poly.pdbx_seq_one_letter_code
_entity_poly.pdbx_strand_id
1 'polypeptide(L)' 'MRLAQLGLFEPQDFTRHPGSLSAGQPRKLELAVALSSGADLLLLDEPTNLLSPELVERVEDALTDYA' A
#
# COMPACT_ATOMS: atom_id res chain seq x y z
N MET A 1 -8.61 -9.43 -5.88
CA MET A 1 -8.95 -8.02 -5.54
C MET A 1 -8.52 -7.64 -4.11
N ARG A 2 -7.38 -8.15 -3.59
CA ARG A 2 -6.92 -7.84 -2.22
C ARG A 2 -6.40 -6.41 -2.08
N LEU A 3 -5.78 -5.89 -3.14
CA LEU A 3 -5.14 -4.57 -3.18
C LEU A 3 -6.12 -3.40 -2.95
N ALA A 4 -7.35 -3.51 -3.45
CA ALA A 4 -8.38 -2.48 -3.24
C ALA A 4 -8.97 -2.49 -1.82
N GLN A 5 -8.85 -3.61 -1.09
CA GLN A 5 -9.39 -3.75 0.27
C GLN A 5 -8.51 -3.10 1.33
N LEU A 6 -7.25 -2.82 1.01
CA LEU A 6 -6.29 -2.20 1.92
C LEU A 6 -6.60 -0.73 2.21
N GLY A 7 -7.60 -0.13 1.55
CA GLY A 7 -7.88 1.30 1.63
C GLY A 7 -6.72 2.16 1.12
N LEU A 8 -5.69 1.58 0.53
CA LEU A 8 -4.53 2.31 0.03
C LEU A 8 -4.77 2.88 -1.36
N PHE A 9 -5.93 2.86 -2.00
CA PHE A 9 -6.11 3.51 -3.30
C PHE A 9 -7.58 3.85 -3.49
N GLU A 10 -7.86 4.97 -4.16
CA GLU A 10 -9.22 5.27 -4.58
C GLU A 10 -9.54 4.49 -5.87
N PRO A 11 -10.82 4.15 -6.15
CA PRO A 11 -11.20 3.41 -7.36
C PRO A 11 -10.67 4.03 -8.66
N GLN A 12 -10.59 5.36 -8.71
CA GLN A 12 -10.05 6.13 -9.85
C GLN A 12 -8.53 6.01 -10.04
N ASP A 13 -7.77 5.63 -9.01
CA ASP A 13 -6.33 5.45 -9.13
C ASP A 13 -5.98 4.20 -9.94
N PHE A 14 -6.85 3.19 -9.95
CA PHE A 14 -6.65 1.93 -10.68
C PHE A 14 -6.71 2.06 -12.20
N THR A 15 -7.22 3.18 -12.71
CA THR A 15 -7.29 3.47 -14.15
C THR A 15 -6.21 4.45 -14.61
N ARG A 16 -5.39 4.98 -13.70
CA ARG A 16 -4.31 5.92 -14.03
C ARG A 16 -3.12 5.20 -14.64
N HIS A 17 -2.48 5.86 -15.60
CA HIS A 17 -1.22 5.38 -16.15
C HIS A 17 -0.12 5.42 -15.07
N PRO A 18 0.70 4.37 -14.89
CA PRO A 18 1.75 4.34 -13.85
C PRO A 18 2.75 5.51 -13.94
N GLY A 19 3.04 5.99 -15.15
CA GLY A 19 3.89 7.18 -15.36
C GLY A 19 3.26 8.52 -14.97
N SER A 20 2.00 8.54 -14.52
CA SER A 20 1.28 9.74 -14.07
C SER A 20 1.11 9.82 -12.54
N LEU A 21 1.78 8.90 -11.83
CA LEU A 21 1.72 8.81 -10.37
C LEU A 21 2.53 9.93 -9.72
N SER A 22 2.03 10.50 -8.62
CA SER A 22 2.76 11.48 -7.79
C SER A 22 3.91 10.81 -7.03
N ALA A 23 4.87 11.57 -6.53
CA ALA A 23 6.08 11.04 -5.88
C ALA A 23 5.82 10.04 -4.72
N GLY A 24 4.67 10.14 -4.03
CA GLY A 24 4.29 9.22 -2.94
C GLY A 24 3.46 8.01 -3.38
N GLN A 25 2.90 8.01 -4.59
CA GLN A 25 2.06 6.92 -5.09
C GLN A 25 2.84 5.62 -5.42
N PRO A 26 4.09 5.66 -5.91
CA PRO A 26 4.91 4.46 -6.06
C PRO A 26 5.12 3.70 -4.74
N ARG A 27 5.48 4.39 -3.66
CA ARG A 27 5.69 3.77 -2.34
C ARG A 27 4.41 3.10 -1.82
N LYS A 28 3.29 3.80 -1.99
CA LYS A 28 1.95 3.30 -1.67
C LYS A 28 1.60 2.03 -2.47
N LEU A 29 2.00 1.96 -3.74
CA LEU A 29 1.78 0.80 -4.61
C LEU A 29 2.64 -0.39 -4.19
N GLU A 30 3.92 -0.16 -3.91
CA GLU A 30 4.85 -1.19 -3.42
C GLU A 30 4.30 -1.88 -2.17
N LEU A 31 3.86 -1.10 -1.18
CA LEU A 31 3.26 -1.64 0.05
C LEU A 31 1.97 -2.41 -0.25
N ALA A 32 1.08 -1.85 -1.07
CA ALA A 32 -0.18 -2.51 -1.38
C ALA A 32 0.02 -3.85 -2.10
N VAL A 33 1.01 -3.94 -2.98
CA VAL A 33 1.41 -5.20 -3.63
C VAL A 33 2.00 -6.18 -2.61
N ALA A 34 2.90 -5.72 -1.75
CA ALA A 34 3.56 -6.55 -0.75
C ALA A 34 2.55 -7.15 0.25
N LEU A 35 1.64 -6.33 0.78
CA LEU A 35 0.55 -6.74 1.67
C LEU A 35 -0.49 -7.63 0.98
N SER A 36 -0.59 -7.54 -0.35
CA SER A 36 -1.48 -8.41 -1.13
C SER A 36 -0.85 -9.75 -1.52
N SER A 37 0.45 -9.95 -1.27
CA SER A 37 1.21 -11.10 -1.79
C SER A 37 0.80 -12.44 -1.18
N GLY A 38 0.30 -12.44 0.06
CA GLY A 38 -0.03 -13.67 0.79
C GLY A 38 1.19 -14.51 1.15
N ALA A 39 2.37 -13.92 1.23
CA ALA A 39 3.59 -14.57 1.69
C ALA A 39 3.55 -14.89 3.20
N ASP A 40 4.11 -16.02 3.62
CA ASP A 40 4.18 -16.40 5.04
C ASP A 40 5.12 -15.51 5.88
N LEU A 41 6.02 -14.77 5.21
CA LEU A 41 6.95 -13.84 5.83
C LEU A 41 7.07 -12.57 4.98
N LEU A 42 6.94 -11.42 5.64
CA LEU A 42 7.09 -10.11 5.04
C LEU A 42 8.21 -9.34 5.74
N LEU A 43 9.23 -8.92 4.97
CA LEU A 43 10.32 -8.07 5.46
C LEU A 43 10.16 -6.68 4.86
N LEU A 44 10.01 -5.67 5.73
CA LEU A 44 9.79 -4.29 5.34
C LEU A 44 10.87 -3.42 5.96
N ASP A 45 11.59 -2.67 5.13
CA ASP A 45 12.56 -1.68 5.59
C ASP A 45 11.94 -0.28 5.47
N GLU A 46 11.80 0.40 6.63
CA GLU A 46 11.17 1.71 6.77
C GLU A 46 9.87 1.86 5.94
N PRO A 47 8.88 0.93 6.09
CA PRO A 47 7.73 0.85 5.19
C PRO A 47 6.94 2.16 5.11
N THR A 48 6.78 2.83 6.23
CA THR A 48 5.94 4.02 6.40
C THR A 48 6.64 5.33 6.06
N ASN A 49 7.91 5.28 5.66
CA ASN A 49 8.65 6.46 5.26
C ASN A 49 7.97 7.15 4.05
N LEU A 50 7.94 8.48 4.07
CA LEU A 50 7.29 9.34 3.06
C LEU A 50 5.76 9.21 2.97
N LEU A 51 5.12 8.44 3.85
CA LEU A 51 3.66 8.37 3.93
C LEU A 51 3.10 9.51 4.79
N SER A 52 1.88 9.94 4.47
CA SER A 52 1.11 10.78 5.38
C SER A 52 0.68 9.98 6.60
N PRO A 53 0.44 10.61 7.77
CA PRO A 53 -0.02 9.92 8.98
C PRO A 53 -1.26 9.04 8.75
N GLU A 54 -2.24 9.54 7.99
CA GLU A 54 -3.45 8.77 7.63
C GLU A 54 -3.13 7.48 6.85
N LEU A 55 -2.11 7.49 5.99
CA LEU A 55 -1.70 6.28 5.26
C LEU A 55 -0.90 5.33 6.13
N VAL A 56 -0.18 5.83 7.13
CA VAL A 56 0.51 4.99 8.11
C VAL A 56 -0.50 4.17 8.89
N GLU A 57 -1.57 4.78 9.40
CA GLU A 57 -2.66 4.09 10.10
C GLU A 57 -3.26 2.96 9.25
N ARG A 58 -3.56 3.22 7.96
CA ARG A 58 -4.08 2.19 7.04
C ARG A 58 -3.10 1.03 6.81
N VAL A 59 -1.79 1.32 6.80
CA VAL A 59 -0.75 0.28 6.66
C VAL A 59 -0.65 -0.55 7.95
N GLU A 60 -0.76 0.07 9.12
CA GLU A 60 -0.76 -0.62 10.42
C GLU A 60 -1.98 -1.54 10.56
N ASP A 61 -3.17 -1.08 10.15
CA ASP A 61 -4.38 -1.90 10.11
C ASP A 61 -4.19 -3.11 9.16
N ALA A 62 -3.68 -2.86 7.95
CA ALA A 62 -3.43 -3.92 6.98
C ALA A 62 -2.39 -4.95 7.43
N LEU A 63 -1.35 -4.52 8.16
CA LEU A 63 -0.35 -5.42 8.74
C LEU A 63 -0.94 -6.26 9.88
N THR A 64 -1.87 -5.71 10.64
CA THR A 64 -2.60 -6.45 11.68
C THR A 64 -3.45 -7.57 11.06
N ASP A 65 -4.14 -7.29 9.96
CA ASP A 65 -4.94 -8.29 9.22
C ASP A 65 -4.09 -9.30 8.42
N TYR A 66 -2.79 -9.01 8.24
CA TYR A 66 -1.87 -9.90 7.55
C TYR A 66 -1.39 -11.06 8.43
N ALA A 67 -1.37 -10.86 9.76
CA ALA A 67 -0.94 -11.83 10.77
C ALA A 67 -2.07 -12.78 11.19
#